data_AF-A0A0Q6BSC2-F1
#
_entry.id   AF-A0A0Q6BSC2-F1
#
_cell.length_a   1.000
_cell.length_b   1.000
_cell.length_c   1.000
_cell.angle_alpha   90.00
_cell.angle_beta   90.00
_cell.angle_gamma   90.00
#
_symmetry.space_group_name_H-M   'P 1'
#
loop_
_entity.id
_entity.type
_entity.pdbx_description
1 polymer ?
#
loop_
_entity_poly.entity_id
_entity_poly.type
_entity_poly.pdbx_seq_one_letter_code
_entity_poly.pdbx_strand_id
1 'polypeptide(L)' 'MRPNTPNPSTVAAAAQHSLLSQEDQKVVDSARDILMRQRALNEEEAYSLLSEMADKRKTGMADISLQLINITKRLTV' A
#
# COMPACT_ATOMS: atom_id res chain seq x y z
N MET A 1 -3.29 33.69 36.72
CA MET A 1 -2.75 33.03 35.51
C MET A 1 -3.32 31.61 35.47
N ARG A 2 -4.23 31.31 34.53
CA ARG A 2 -4.92 30.01 34.46
C ARG A 2 -4.13 29.08 33.52
N PRO A 3 -3.94 27.79 33.86
CA PRO A 3 -3.21 26.86 32.99
C PRO A 3 -4.02 26.60 31.72
N ASN A 4 -3.32 26.63 30.58
CA ASN A 4 -3.82 26.22 29.27
C ASN A 4 -4.30 24.76 29.35
N THR A 5 -5.58 24.52 29.08
CA THR A 5 -6.09 23.18 28.79
C THR A 5 -5.62 22.78 27.40
N PRO A 6 -4.85 21.70 27.22
CA PRO A 6 -4.57 21.19 25.88
C PRO A 6 -5.89 20.64 25.30
N ASN A 7 -6.31 21.22 24.17
CA ASN A 7 -7.45 20.73 23.39
C ASN A 7 -7.24 19.24 23.04
N PRO A 8 -8.26 18.37 23.22
CA PRO A 8 -8.18 16.96 22.82
C PRO A 8 -8.16 16.75 21.30
N SER A 9 -8.28 17.80 20.49
CA SER A 9 -8.36 17.71 19.03
C SER A 9 -7.02 17.42 18.33
N THR A 10 -5.87 17.51 19.03
CA THR A 10 -4.55 17.34 18.40
C THR A 10 -3.98 15.91 18.51
N VAL A 11 -4.52 15.04 19.38
CA VAL A 11 -3.99 13.68 19.56
C VAL A 11 -4.55 12.66 18.55
N ALA A 12 -5.53 13.04 17.72
CA ALA A 12 -6.11 12.14 16.72
C ALA A 12 -5.35 12.10 15.37
N ALA A 13 -4.32 12.92 15.18
CA ALA A 13 -3.59 13.01 13.91
C ALA A 13 -2.37 12.06 13.81
N ALA A 14 -2.04 11.32 14.86
CA ALA A 14 -0.82 10.49 14.94
C ALA A 14 -1.05 8.98 14.75
N ALA A 15 -2.20 8.55 14.24
CA ALA A 15 -2.51 7.14 14.00
C ALA A 15 -2.64 6.78 12.51
N GLN A 16 -1.88 7.44 11.64
CA GLN A 16 -1.68 6.98 10.27
C GLN A 16 -0.46 6.03 10.19
N HIS A 17 -0.29 5.16 11.19
CA HIS A 17 0.39 3.90 10.92
C HIS A 17 -0.63 3.08 10.12
N SER A 18 -0.52 3.15 8.80
CA SER A 18 -1.29 2.34 7.87
C SER A 18 -0.96 0.87 8.13
N LEU A 19 -1.61 0.29 9.13
CA LEU A 19 -1.71 -1.15 9.35
C LEU A 19 -2.58 -1.65 8.22
N LEU A 20 -1.95 -1.88 7.07
CA LEU A 20 -2.53 -2.72 6.03
C LEU A 20 -3.07 -3.97 6.73
N SER A 21 -4.34 -4.29 6.49
CA SER A 21 -4.90 -5.51 7.08
C SER A 21 -4.09 -6.71 6.62
N GLN A 22 -4.13 -7.82 7.36
CA GLN A 22 -3.40 -9.03 6.97
C GLN A 22 -3.76 -9.48 5.53
N GLU A 23 -4.99 -9.22 5.09
CA GLU A 23 -5.44 -9.38 3.71
C GLU A 23 -4.71 -8.45 2.73
N ASP A 24 -4.61 -7.17 3.04
CA ASP A 24 -3.89 -6.19 2.22
C ASP A 24 -2.41 -6.57 2.08
N GLN A 25 -1.77 -7.02 3.16
CA GLN A 25 -0.38 -7.47 3.14
C GLN A 25 -0.19 -8.66 2.18
N LYS A 26 -1.11 -9.63 2.20
CA LYS A 26 -1.09 -10.80 1.28
C LYS A 26 -1.28 -10.39 -0.17
N VAL A 27 -2.14 -9.40 -0.42
CA VAL A 27 -2.39 -8.86 -1.76
C VAL A 27 -1.15 -8.13 -2.27
N VAL A 28 -0.50 -7.30 -1.44
CA VAL A 28 0.75 -6.62 -1.78
C VAL A 28 1.86 -7.62 -2.08
N ASP A 29 2.03 -8.63 -1.23
CA ASP A 29 3.04 -9.69 -1.41
C ASP A 29 2.81 -10.50 -2.70
N SER A 30 1.57 -10.90 -2.98
CA SER A 30 1.21 -11.61 -4.21
C SER A 30 1.48 -10.76 -5.47
N ALA A 31 1.13 -9.48 -5.43
CA ALA A 31 1.42 -8.56 -6.54
C ALA A 31 2.94 -8.40 -6.74
N ARG A 32 3.70 -8.39 -5.64
CA ARG A 32 5.16 -8.33 -5.67
C ARG A 32 5.75 -9.58 -6.32
N ASP A 33 5.33 -10.77 -5.91
CA ASP A 33 5.79 -12.04 -6.50
C ASP A 33 5.48 -12.10 -8.01
N ILE A 34 4.31 -11.59 -8.43
CA ILE A 34 3.98 -11.44 -9.87
C ILE A 34 4.97 -10.51 -10.57
N LEU A 35 5.25 -9.32 -10.02
CA LEU A 35 6.21 -8.38 -10.60
C LEU A 35 7.62 -8.98 -10.70
N MET A 36 8.03 -9.73 -9.67
CA MET A 36 9.31 -10.44 -9.66
C MET A 36 9.36 -11.52 -10.76
N ARG A 37 8.31 -12.32 -10.93
CA ARG A 37 8.27 -13.40 -11.94
C ARG A 37 8.08 -12.88 -13.36
N GLN A 38 7.23 -11.89 -13.57
CA GLN A 38 6.86 -11.41 -14.91
C GLN A 38 7.82 -10.37 -15.47
N ARG A 39 8.38 -9.52 -14.61
CA ARG A 39 9.26 -8.42 -15.03
C ARG A 39 10.71 -8.59 -14.55
N ALA A 40 11.03 -9.72 -13.90
CA ALA A 40 12.36 -9.96 -13.31
C ALA A 40 12.79 -8.83 -12.36
N LEU A 41 11.83 -8.18 -11.72
CA LEU A 41 12.08 -7.08 -10.78
C LEU A 41 12.57 -7.64 -9.45
N ASN A 42 13.40 -6.88 -8.76
CA ASN A 42 13.78 -7.22 -7.39
C ASN A 42 12.68 -6.83 -6.40
N GLU A 43 12.77 -7.37 -5.17
CA GLU A 43 11.88 -7.09 -4.05
C GLU A 43 11.65 -5.58 -3.84
N GLU A 44 12.73 -4.81 -3.73
CA GLU A 44 12.67 -3.36 -3.52
C GLU A 44 12.10 -2.59 -4.72
N GLU A 45 12.40 -3.04 -5.94
CA GLU A 45 11.89 -2.40 -7.16
C GLU A 45 10.39 -2.63 -7.31
N ALA A 46 9.93 -3.86 -7.04
CA ALA A 46 8.51 -4.19 -7.07
C ALA A 46 7.74 -3.40 -5.99
N TYR A 47 8.30 -3.26 -4.78
CA TYR A 47 7.70 -2.44 -3.72
C TYR A 47 7.67 -0.95 -4.10
N SER A 48 8.78 -0.41 -4.60
CA SER A 48 8.87 0.98 -5.05
C SER A 48 7.89 1.27 -6.18
N LEU A 49 7.73 0.34 -7.13
CA LEU A 49 6.79 0.48 -8.22
C LEU A 49 5.33 0.50 -7.73
N LEU A 50 4.97 -0.43 -6.84
CA LEU A 50 3.63 -0.47 -6.24
C LEU A 50 3.34 0.81 -5.44
N SER A 51 4.32 1.30 -4.69
CA SER A 51 4.21 2.55 -3.93
C SER A 51 4.09 3.77 -4.85
N GLU A 52 4.89 3.85 -5.92
CA GLU A 52 4.81 4.94 -6.90
C GLU A 52 3.45 4.95 -7.62
N MET A 53 2.92 3.78 -7.98
CA MET A 53 1.60 3.65 -8.57
C MET A 53 0.48 4.04 -7.61
N ALA A 54 0.62 3.70 -6.33
CA ALA A 54 -0.32 4.06 -5.28
C ALA A 54 -0.37 5.58 -5.11
N ASP A 55 0.81 6.21 -5.03
CA ASP A 55 0.95 7.67 -4.93
C ASP A 55 0.38 8.38 -6.16
N LYS A 56 0.78 7.96 -7.37
CA LYS A 56 0.28 8.52 -8.65
C LYS A 56 -1.24 8.47 -8.78
N ARG A 57 -1.88 7.40 -8.29
CA ARG A 57 -3.34 7.24 -8.35
C ARG A 57 -4.06 7.76 -7.11
N LYS A 58 -3.32 8.31 -6.12
CA LYS A 58 -3.85 8.68 -4.80
C LYS A 58 -4.72 7.57 -4.19
N THR A 59 -4.27 6.32 -4.34
CA THR A 59 -4.97 5.13 -3.84
C THR A 59 -4.05 4.32 -2.92
N GLY A 60 -4.61 3.35 -2.21
CA GLY A 60 -3.85 2.46 -1.34
C GLY A 60 -2.98 1.48 -2.13
N MET A 61 -1.83 1.14 -1.57
CA MET A 61 -0.91 0.15 -2.16
C MET A 61 -1.60 -1.20 -2.39
N ALA A 62 -2.45 -1.63 -1.45
CA ALA A 62 -3.25 -2.85 -1.57
C ALA A 62 -4.21 -2.83 -2.77
N ASP A 63 -4.82 -1.69 -3.06
CA ASP A 63 -5.72 -1.54 -4.20
C ASP A 63 -4.98 -1.63 -5.54
N ILE A 64 -3.80 -0.99 -5.64
CA ILE A 64 -2.91 -1.16 -6.80
C ILE A 64 -2.49 -2.62 -6.96
N SER A 65 -2.07 -3.25 -5.88
CA SER A 65 -1.65 -4.65 -5.88
C SER A 65 -2.79 -5.59 -6.31
N LEU A 66 -4.02 -5.35 -5.84
CA LEU A 66 -5.20 -6.10 -6.26
C LEU A 66 -5.49 -5.91 -7.75
N GLN A 67 -5.41 -4.68 -8.24
CA GLN A 67 -5.58 -4.37 -9.66
C GLN A 67 -4.53 -5.10 -10.52
N LEU A 68 -3.27 -5.08 -10.08
CA LEU A 68 -2.19 -5.77 -10.77
C LEU A 68 -2.46 -7.28 -10.86
N ILE A 69 -2.82 -7.91 -9.74
CA ILE A 69 -3.17 -9.34 -9.70
C ILE A 69 -4.33 -9.66 -10.64
N ASN A 70 -5.39 -8.85 -10.63
CA ASN A 70 -6.55 -9.04 -11.50
C ASN A 70 -6.19 -8.91 -12.99
N ILE A 71 -5.35 -7.95 -13.36
CA ILE A 71 -4.87 -7.78 -14.74
C ILE A 71 -4.03 -8.99 -15.14
N THR A 72 -3.06 -9.38 -14.32
CA THR A 72 -2.20 -10.54 -14.58
C THR A 72 -2.98 -11.84 -14.74
N LYS A 73 -3.97 -12.08 -13.87
CA LYS A 73 -4.88 -13.23 -14.00
C LYS A 73 -5.59 -13.25 -15.35
N ARG A 74 -6.04 -12.10 -15.84
CA ARG A 74 -6.71 -11.99 -17.15
C ARG A 74 -5.78 -12.16 -18.35
N LEU A 75 -4.48 -12.05 -18.16
CA LEU A 75 -3.47 -12.24 -19.22
C LEU A 75 -2.89 -13.65 -19.26
N THR A 76 -3.10 -14.43 -18.20
CA THR A 76 -2.57 -15.80 -18.05
C THR A 76 -3.64 -16.87 -18.34
N VAL A 77 -4.82 -16.47 -18.83
CA VAL A 77 -5.87 -17.40 -19.31
C VAL A 77 -5.67 -17.81 -20.75
#